data_AF-A0A1X7L335-F1
#
_entry.id   AF-A0A1X7L335-F1
#
_cell.length_a   1.000
_cell.length_b   1.000
_cell.length_c   1.000
_cell.angle_alpha   90.00
_cell.angle_beta   90.00
_cell.angle_gamma   90.00
#
_symmetry.space_group_name_H-M   'P 1'
#
loop_
_entity.id
_entity.type
_entity.pdbx_description
1 polymer ?
#
loop_
_entity_poly.entity_id
_entity_poly.type
_entity_poly.pdbx_seq_one_letter_code
_entity_poly.pdbx_strand_id
1 'polypeptide(L)'
;MTATNKTEEANLVNSTKARIALALNKEDALDWARKLKWNEQGLIPAIVQDVHSLEVLMVAYMNQESFVMSCEQGETVFWSRSRKSLWHKGATSGHTQHIRGLYTDCDQDTLLIQVTAAGPACHTGSRTCFFEPIGSQPVHKGRFEILDHLEQTIAAREQERPEGAYTTYLFEQGIDKVLKKIGEEAAEVIIAAKNNDASELKGEIGDLLFHLLVLMKQTELPLDEVLGELSRRHQAPRRDQYSEQGKIKD
;
A
#
# COMPACT_ATOMS: atom_id res chain seq x y z
N MET A 1 11.98 19.57 42.75
CA MET A 1 11.53 19.97 41.40
C MET A 1 12.48 19.33 40.38
N THR A 2 12.68 18.02 40.48
CA THR A 2 11.91 16.89 39.92
C THR A 2 12.29 16.60 38.48
N ALA A 3 13.11 15.57 38.38
CA ALA A 3 13.53 14.80 37.22
C ALA A 3 12.36 14.10 36.51
N THR A 4 11.36 14.87 36.05
CA THR A 4 10.17 14.34 35.38
C THR A 4 10.15 14.55 33.86
N ASN A 5 11.00 15.42 33.29
CA ASN A 5 10.92 15.73 31.85
C ASN A 5 11.73 14.82 30.92
N LYS A 6 12.73 14.07 31.39
CA LYS A 6 13.52 13.18 30.51
C LYS A 6 12.81 11.86 30.20
N THR A 7 11.90 11.42 31.06
CA THR A 7 11.13 10.18 30.88
C THR A 7 9.95 10.37 29.92
N GLU A 8 9.32 11.55 29.89
CA GLU A 8 8.25 11.87 28.94
C GLU A 8 8.76 12.09 27.52
N GLU A 9 9.89 12.79 27.33
CA GLU A 9 10.52 12.91 26.01
C GLU A 9 11.06 11.57 25.48
N ALA A 10 11.60 10.72 26.35
CA ALA A 10 12.02 9.36 25.96
C ALA A 10 10.83 8.45 25.58
N ASN A 11 9.66 8.68 26.18
CA ASN A 11 8.42 7.97 25.83
C ASN A 11 7.79 8.49 24.53
N LEU A 12 7.94 9.79 24.22
CA LEU A 12 7.49 10.37 22.95
C LEU A 12 8.40 9.95 21.78
N VAL A 13 9.72 9.88 22.00
CA VAL A 13 10.70 9.43 20.99
C VAL A 13 10.60 7.91 20.73
N ASN A 14 10.12 7.13 21.70
CA ASN A 14 9.80 5.71 21.50
C ASN A 14 8.47 5.47 20.74
N SER A 15 7.65 6.50 20.51
CA SER A 15 6.38 6.36 19.76
C SER A 15 6.54 6.50 18.24
N THR A 16 7.74 6.83 17.74
CA THR A 16 7.99 7.12 16.31
C THR A 16 8.96 6.13 15.64
N LYS A 17 9.23 4.99 16.27
CA LYS A 17 9.83 3.83 15.58
C LYS A 17 8.71 2.93 15.09
N ALA A 18 8.43 3.00 13.78
CA ALA A 18 7.79 1.96 12.96
C ALA A 18 7.27 0.72 13.72
N ARG A 19 6.14 0.84 14.44
CA ARG A 19 5.38 -0.32 14.91
C ARG A 19 4.60 -0.85 13.72
N ILE A 20 5.31 -1.62 12.89
CA ILE A 20 4.81 -2.27 11.67
C ILE A 20 3.90 -3.49 12.00
N ALA A 21 3.66 -3.83 13.27
CA ALA A 21 2.63 -4.81 13.64
C ALA A 21 1.85 -4.30 14.85
N LEU A 22 0.53 -4.16 14.68
CA LEU A 22 -0.40 -3.77 15.72
C LEU A 22 -0.69 -5.02 16.58
N ALA A 23 0.21 -5.34 17.51
CA ALA A 23 -0.04 -6.31 18.57
C ALA A 23 -0.45 -5.54 19.84
N LEU A 24 -1.74 -5.27 19.97
CA LEU A 24 -2.26 -4.77 21.25
C LEU A 24 -2.18 -5.92 22.24
N ASN A 25 -1.83 -5.62 23.50
CA ASN A 25 -1.98 -6.62 24.53
C ASN A 25 -3.48 -6.90 24.75
N LYS A 26 -3.79 -8.03 25.38
CA LYS A 26 -5.16 -8.48 25.62
C LYS A 26 -6.03 -7.47 26.36
N GLU A 27 -5.44 -6.76 27.32
CA GLU A 27 -6.17 -5.81 28.16
C GLU A 27 -6.60 -4.58 27.36
N ASP A 28 -5.69 -4.00 26.58
CA ASP A 28 -6.00 -2.90 25.65
C ASP A 28 -7.02 -3.32 24.59
N ALA A 29 -6.92 -4.54 24.06
CA ALA A 29 -7.88 -5.08 23.11
C ALA A 29 -9.28 -5.24 23.74
N LEU A 30 -9.37 -5.71 24.97
CA LEU A 30 -10.64 -5.81 25.70
C LEU A 30 -11.23 -4.43 26.01
N ASP A 31 -10.40 -3.45 26.36
CA ASP A 31 -10.82 -2.07 26.60
C ASP A 31 -11.42 -1.43 25.34
N TRP A 32 -10.80 -1.66 24.18
CA TRP A 32 -11.39 -1.27 22.89
C TRP A 32 -12.68 -2.01 22.60
N ALA A 33 -12.73 -3.33 22.81
CA ALA A 33 -13.93 -4.12 22.55
C ALA A 33 -15.16 -3.65 23.36
N ARG A 34 -14.96 -3.08 24.56
CA ARG A 34 -16.05 -2.50 25.36
C ARG A 34 -16.58 -1.16 24.83
N LYS A 35 -15.81 -0.45 24.00
CA LYS A 35 -16.21 0.83 23.40
C LYS A 35 -16.96 0.66 22.09
N LEU A 36 -16.66 -0.43 21.37
CA LEU A 36 -17.32 -0.78 20.11
C LEU A 36 -18.80 -1.11 20.30
N LYS A 37 -19.61 -0.71 19.32
CA LYS A 37 -21.04 -1.03 19.25
C LYS A 37 -21.23 -2.32 18.46
N TRP A 38 -21.53 -3.38 19.19
CA TRP A 38 -21.91 -4.67 18.61
C TRP A 38 -23.38 -4.66 18.26
N ASN A 39 -23.75 -5.25 17.12
CA ASN A 39 -25.16 -5.43 16.76
C ASN A 39 -25.86 -6.43 17.71
N GLU A 40 -27.16 -6.65 17.52
CA GLU A 40 -27.97 -7.57 18.34
C GLU A 40 -27.45 -9.02 18.39
N GLN A 41 -26.62 -9.42 17.42
CA GLN A 41 -26.00 -10.74 17.35
C GLN A 41 -24.62 -10.78 18.02
N GLY A 42 -24.17 -9.68 18.63
CA GLY A 42 -22.84 -9.55 19.19
C GLY A 42 -21.75 -9.42 18.13
N LEU A 43 -22.09 -8.92 16.94
CA LEU A 43 -21.19 -8.82 15.79
C LEU A 43 -20.96 -7.38 15.34
N ILE A 44 -19.79 -7.13 14.78
CA ILE A 44 -19.41 -5.86 14.14
C ILE A 44 -18.93 -6.13 12.70
N PRO A 45 -19.37 -5.36 11.69
CA PRO A 45 -18.79 -5.42 10.35
C PRO A 45 -17.33 -4.96 10.37
N ALA A 46 -16.49 -5.65 9.60
CA ALA A 46 -15.08 -5.35 9.41
C ALA A 46 -14.76 -5.27 7.92
N ILE A 47 -14.40 -4.07 7.47
CA ILE A 47 -13.92 -3.77 6.12
C ILE A 47 -12.42 -4.02 6.10
N VAL A 48 -11.94 -4.89 5.22
CA VAL A 48 -10.52 -5.17 5.05
C VAL A 48 -10.01 -4.43 3.83
N GLN A 49 -8.97 -3.61 3.99
CA GLN A 49 -8.35 -2.83 2.93
C GLN A 49 -6.86 -3.14 2.84
N ASP A 50 -6.32 -3.25 1.62
CA ASP A 50 -4.88 -3.38 1.42
C ASP A 50 -4.18 -2.04 1.67
N VAL A 51 -3.07 -2.05 2.42
CA VAL A 51 -2.32 -0.80 2.72
C VAL A 51 -1.57 -0.22 1.53
N HIS A 52 -1.23 -1.03 0.51
CA HIS A 52 -0.45 -0.59 -0.64
C HIS A 52 -1.38 -0.07 -1.74
N SER A 53 -2.33 -0.90 -2.18
CA SER A 53 -3.22 -0.55 -3.28
C SER A 53 -4.45 0.26 -2.85
N LEU A 54 -4.71 0.37 -1.54
CA LEU A 54 -5.93 0.94 -0.95
C LEU A 54 -7.23 0.25 -1.44
N GLU A 55 -7.10 -0.91 -2.08
CA GLU A 55 -8.24 -1.69 -2.56
C GLU A 55 -8.98 -2.30 -1.37
N VAL A 56 -10.30 -2.17 -1.35
CA VAL A 56 -11.13 -2.91 -0.41
C VAL A 56 -11.10 -4.38 -0.83
N LEU A 57 -10.55 -5.24 0.03
CA LEU A 57 -10.35 -6.66 -0.24
C LEU A 57 -11.60 -7.48 0.06
N MET A 58 -12.23 -7.26 1.21
CA MET A 58 -13.41 -8.01 1.63
C MET A 58 -14.14 -7.33 2.79
N VAL A 59 -15.37 -7.77 3.04
CA VAL A 59 -16.10 -7.50 4.29
C VAL A 59 -16.33 -8.81 5.00
N ALA A 60 -16.09 -8.82 6.30
CA ALA A 60 -16.42 -9.92 7.21
C ALA A 60 -17.05 -9.37 8.50
N TYR A 61 -17.37 -10.26 9.42
CA TYR A 61 -17.90 -9.90 10.73
C TYR A 61 -16.94 -10.40 11.81
N MET A 62 -16.79 -9.62 12.87
CA MET A 62 -16.09 -10.03 14.07
C MET A 62 -17.07 -10.11 15.24
N ASN A 63 -16.86 -11.06 16.14
CA ASN A 63 -17.39 -10.96 17.51
C ASN A 63 -16.29 -10.44 18.43
N GLN A 64 -16.59 -10.22 19.71
CA GLN A 64 -15.60 -9.75 20.68
C GLN A 64 -14.35 -10.65 20.74
N GLU A 65 -14.54 -11.97 20.71
CA GLU A 65 -13.44 -12.94 20.76
C GLU A 65 -12.52 -12.82 19.52
N SER A 66 -13.10 -12.81 18.32
CA SER A 66 -12.33 -12.73 17.09
C SER A 66 -11.60 -11.38 16.94
N PHE A 67 -12.20 -10.29 17.42
CA PHE A 67 -11.55 -8.98 17.50
C PHE A 67 -10.32 -9.00 18.41
N VAL A 68 -10.46 -9.51 19.64
CA VAL A 68 -9.37 -9.60 20.60
C VAL A 68 -8.25 -10.49 20.06
N MET A 69 -8.59 -11.66 19.50
CA MET A 69 -7.61 -12.54 18.86
C MET A 69 -6.87 -11.85 17.72
N SER A 70 -7.57 -11.07 16.90
CA SER A 70 -6.94 -10.34 15.79
C SER A 70 -5.94 -9.31 16.29
N CYS A 71 -6.30 -8.59 17.37
CA CYS A 71 -5.45 -7.60 18.01
C CYS A 71 -4.20 -8.22 18.65
N GLU A 72 -4.33 -9.40 19.26
CA GLU A 72 -3.21 -10.11 19.89
C GLU A 72 -2.26 -10.76 18.85
N GLN A 73 -2.81 -11.35 17.79
CA GLN A 73 -2.05 -12.09 16.79
C GLN A 73 -1.45 -11.18 15.70
N GLY A 74 -2.00 -9.99 15.50
CA GLY A 74 -1.63 -9.12 14.38
C GLY A 74 -2.08 -9.67 13.02
N GLU A 75 -3.03 -10.60 13.01
CA GLU A 75 -3.62 -11.20 11.81
C GLU A 75 -5.14 -11.23 11.92
N THR A 76 -5.85 -11.18 10.80
CA THR A 76 -7.32 -11.13 10.84
C THR A 76 -7.95 -12.48 11.20
N VAL A 77 -8.70 -12.50 12.30
CA VAL A 77 -9.57 -13.58 12.74
C VAL A 77 -11.02 -13.08 12.75
N PHE A 78 -11.89 -13.76 12.01
CA PHE A 78 -13.30 -13.38 11.86
C PHE A 78 -14.23 -14.35 12.57
N TRP A 79 -15.48 -13.93 12.74
CA TRP A 79 -16.59 -14.80 13.09
C TRP A 79 -17.38 -15.19 11.83
N SER A 80 -17.38 -16.49 11.51
CA SER A 80 -18.20 -16.99 10.41
C SER A 80 -19.67 -17.07 10.84
N ARG A 81 -20.51 -16.20 10.29
CA ARG A 81 -21.96 -16.20 10.59
C ARG A 81 -22.66 -17.51 10.22
N SER A 82 -22.22 -18.16 9.13
CA SER A 82 -22.78 -19.43 8.67
C SER A 82 -22.30 -20.62 9.48
N ARG A 83 -21.00 -20.68 9.81
CA ARG A 83 -20.41 -21.79 10.59
C ARG A 83 -20.57 -21.61 12.10
N LYS A 84 -20.92 -20.40 12.56
CA LYS A 84 -20.99 -20.00 13.97
C LYS A 84 -19.71 -20.36 14.73
N SER A 85 -18.58 -20.04 14.11
CA SER A 85 -17.25 -20.35 14.63
C SER A 85 -16.26 -19.25 14.27
N LEU A 86 -15.15 -19.22 15.01
CA LEU A 86 -13.97 -18.46 14.62
C LEU A 86 -13.42 -18.95 13.28
N TRP A 87 -12.86 -18.03 12.50
CA TRP A 87 -12.23 -18.27 11.22
C TRP A 87 -10.99 -17.39 11.08
N HIS A 88 -9.82 -18.01 11.22
CA HIS A 88 -8.55 -17.36 10.94
C HIS A 88 -8.33 -17.29 9.43
N LYS A 89 -8.35 -16.08 8.87
CA LYS A 89 -8.26 -15.88 7.42
C LYS A 89 -6.92 -16.39 6.90
N GLY A 90 -6.98 -17.30 5.93
CA GLY A 90 -5.79 -17.84 5.30
C GLY A 90 -5.11 -18.98 6.07
N ALA A 91 -5.56 -19.35 7.27
CA ALA A 91 -4.93 -20.42 8.06
C ALA A 91 -4.85 -21.77 7.32
N THR A 92 -5.80 -22.05 6.42
CA THR A 92 -5.78 -23.27 5.58
C THR A 92 -5.10 -23.05 4.23
N SER A 93 -5.21 -21.86 3.64
CA SER A 93 -4.75 -21.59 2.26
C SER A 93 -3.39 -20.91 2.17
N GLY A 94 -2.82 -20.44 3.29
CA GLY A 94 -1.63 -19.57 3.32
C GLY A 94 -1.90 -18.10 2.97
N HIS A 95 -3.11 -17.74 2.54
CA HIS A 95 -3.45 -16.35 2.16
C HIS A 95 -3.89 -15.53 3.39
N THR A 96 -2.97 -15.40 4.36
CA THR A 96 -3.14 -14.64 5.59
C THR A 96 -3.17 -13.14 5.32
N GLN A 97 -3.64 -12.37 6.30
CA GLN A 97 -3.75 -10.92 6.24
C GLN A 97 -3.14 -10.33 7.51
N HIS A 98 -1.99 -9.68 7.38
CA HIS A 98 -1.27 -9.08 8.51
C HIS A 98 -1.78 -7.67 8.75
N ILE A 99 -2.23 -7.39 9.97
CA ILE A 99 -2.82 -6.11 10.35
C ILE A 99 -1.73 -5.05 10.51
N ARG A 100 -1.88 -3.97 9.75
CA ARG A 100 -1.03 -2.77 9.79
C ARG A 100 -1.72 -1.57 10.44
N GLY A 101 -3.04 -1.52 10.38
CA GLY A 101 -3.86 -0.48 11.01
C GLY A 101 -5.25 -0.99 11.36
N LEU A 102 -5.80 -0.49 12.46
CA LEU A 102 -7.13 -0.83 12.94
C LEU A 102 -7.84 0.46 13.35
N TYR A 103 -8.98 0.71 12.71
CA TYR A 103 -9.77 1.92 12.91
C TYR A 103 -11.24 1.55 13.12
N THR A 104 -11.98 2.44 13.75
CA THR A 104 -13.44 2.38 13.85
C THR A 104 -14.03 3.69 13.32
N ASP A 105 -15.26 3.65 12.85
CA ASP A 105 -15.96 4.82 12.35
C ASP A 105 -16.45 5.76 13.46
N CYS A 106 -17.16 6.82 13.09
CA CYS A 106 -17.49 7.93 13.99
C CYS A 106 -18.46 7.54 15.11
N ASP A 107 -19.28 6.53 14.89
CA ASP A 107 -20.23 5.98 15.86
C ASP A 107 -19.84 4.60 16.39
N GLN A 108 -18.67 4.08 15.98
CA GLN A 108 -17.99 2.90 16.53
C GLN A 108 -18.72 1.58 16.27
N ASP A 109 -19.49 1.49 15.19
CA ASP A 109 -20.23 0.29 14.81
C ASP A 109 -19.65 -0.43 13.58
N THR A 110 -18.57 0.09 13.00
CA THR A 110 -17.84 -0.54 11.91
C THR A 110 -16.33 -0.45 12.14
N LEU A 111 -15.60 -1.49 11.71
CA LEU A 111 -14.14 -1.53 11.70
C LEU A 111 -13.59 -1.36 10.28
N LEU A 112 -12.53 -0.56 10.15
CA LEU A 112 -11.63 -0.59 9.01
C LEU A 112 -10.31 -1.25 9.45
N ILE A 113 -9.98 -2.37 8.82
CA ILE A 113 -8.76 -3.14 9.06
C ILE A 113 -7.86 -3.02 7.85
N GLN A 114 -6.76 -2.30 8.02
CA GLN A 114 -5.73 -2.13 7.00
C GLN A 114 -4.71 -3.26 7.12
N VAL A 115 -4.48 -3.99 6.03
CA VAL A 115 -3.66 -5.21 6.02
C VAL A 115 -2.63 -5.24 4.89
N THR A 116 -1.55 -5.98 5.09
CA THR A 116 -0.74 -6.53 3.99
C THR A 116 -1.23 -7.96 3.74
N ALA A 117 -1.76 -8.25 2.55
CA ALA A 117 -2.27 -9.58 2.20
C ALA A 117 -1.17 -10.47 1.59
N ALA A 118 -1.06 -11.72 2.06
CA ALA A 118 -0.07 -12.70 1.56
C ALA A 118 -0.52 -13.43 0.27
N GLY A 119 -1.69 -13.09 -0.26
CA GLY A 119 -2.30 -13.73 -1.43
C GLY A 119 -3.72 -13.22 -1.67
N PRO A 120 -4.51 -13.86 -2.55
CA PRO A 120 -5.86 -13.40 -2.83
C PRO A 120 -6.76 -13.49 -1.59
N ALA A 121 -7.57 -12.44 -1.38
CA ALA A 121 -8.52 -12.41 -0.28
C ALA A 121 -9.73 -13.32 -0.55
N CYS A 122 -10.13 -13.48 -1.82
CA CYS A 122 -11.29 -14.25 -2.20
C CYS A 122 -10.97 -15.75 -2.39
N HIS A 123 -11.94 -16.60 -2.05
CA HIS A 123 -11.83 -18.05 -2.26
C HIS A 123 -11.91 -18.46 -3.74
N THR A 124 -12.31 -17.55 -4.63
CA THR A 124 -12.31 -17.76 -6.09
C THR A 124 -10.92 -17.67 -6.72
N GLY A 125 -9.92 -17.19 -5.95
CA GLY A 125 -8.61 -16.81 -6.45
C GLY A 125 -8.49 -15.33 -6.81
N SER A 126 -9.59 -14.58 -6.83
CA SER A 126 -9.56 -13.12 -7.04
C SER A 126 -8.93 -12.39 -5.86
N ARG A 127 -8.18 -11.31 -6.15
CA ARG A 127 -7.52 -10.47 -5.14
C ARG A 127 -8.51 -9.88 -4.14
N THR A 128 -9.59 -9.28 -4.63
CA THR A 128 -10.72 -8.74 -3.85
C THR A 128 -11.96 -9.62 -4.02
N CYS A 129 -12.89 -9.58 -3.07
CA CYS A 129 -14.26 -10.09 -3.24
C CYS A 129 -15.13 -9.18 -4.12
N PHE A 130 -14.73 -7.92 -4.34
CA PHE A 130 -15.46 -6.92 -5.12
C PHE A 130 -14.95 -6.86 -6.57
N PHE A 131 -14.98 -8.00 -7.27
CA PHE A 131 -14.47 -8.12 -8.65
C PHE A 131 -15.55 -7.99 -9.74
N GLU A 132 -16.83 -8.09 -9.39
CA GLU A 132 -17.95 -8.02 -10.35
C GLU A 132 -18.63 -6.63 -10.28
N PRO A 133 -18.60 -5.82 -11.36
CA PRO A 133 -19.28 -4.54 -11.39
C PRO A 133 -20.80 -4.69 -11.63
N ILE A 134 -21.60 -3.78 -11.06
CA ILE A 134 -23.05 -3.76 -11.26
C ILE A 134 -23.42 -2.67 -12.27
N GLY A 135 -23.59 -3.06 -13.54
CA GLY A 135 -24.12 -2.19 -14.59
C GLY A 135 -23.24 -0.99 -14.97
N SER A 136 -22.02 -0.93 -14.44
CA SER A 136 -21.04 0.12 -14.74
C SER A 136 -19.78 -0.49 -15.35
N GLN A 137 -19.08 0.29 -16.15
CA GLN A 137 -17.67 -0.01 -16.40
C GLN A 137 -16.91 0.09 -15.06
N PRO A 138 -15.84 -0.70 -14.87
CA PRO A 138 -14.96 -0.54 -13.71
C PRO A 138 -14.56 0.94 -13.56
N VAL A 139 -14.87 1.55 -12.43
CA VAL A 139 -14.39 2.89 -12.11
C VAL A 139 -12.96 2.72 -11.60
N HIS A 140 -12.01 3.49 -12.16
CA HIS A 140 -10.59 3.38 -11.88
C HIS A 140 -10.29 3.16 -10.39
N LYS A 141 -9.64 2.03 -10.07
CA LYS A 141 -9.28 1.62 -8.72
C LYS A 141 -8.09 2.44 -8.21
N GLY A 142 -8.36 3.67 -7.79
CA GLY A 142 -7.37 4.55 -7.16
C GLY A 142 -6.48 5.31 -8.15
N ARG A 143 -5.95 6.45 -7.70
CA ARG A 143 -5.17 7.40 -8.52
C ARG A 143 -3.88 6.82 -9.14
N PHE A 144 -3.45 5.64 -8.72
CA PHE A 144 -2.19 5.01 -9.11
C PHE A 144 -2.37 3.67 -9.84
N GLU A 145 -3.61 3.23 -10.11
CA GLU A 145 -3.91 1.93 -10.79
C GLU A 145 -3.12 1.72 -12.08
N ILE A 146 -2.91 2.80 -12.84
CA ILE A 146 -2.19 2.75 -14.10
C ILE A 146 -0.73 2.29 -13.91
N LEU A 147 -0.10 2.64 -12.78
CA LEU A 147 1.27 2.21 -12.49
C LEU A 147 1.31 0.71 -12.22
N ASP A 148 0.39 0.20 -11.40
CA ASP A 148 0.26 -1.23 -11.12
C ASP A 148 0.01 -2.03 -12.42
N HIS A 149 -0.88 -1.52 -13.29
CA HIS A 149 -1.17 -2.17 -14.57
C HIS A 149 0.04 -2.15 -15.52
N LEU A 150 0.79 -1.05 -15.55
CA LEU A 150 2.02 -0.95 -16.34
C LEU A 150 3.08 -1.91 -15.81
N GLU A 151 3.31 -2.00 -14.49
CA GLU A 151 4.26 -2.96 -13.91
C GLU A 151 3.91 -4.41 -14.28
N GLN A 152 2.63 -4.78 -14.13
CA GLN A 152 2.16 -6.12 -14.49
C GLN A 152 2.35 -6.40 -16.00
N THR A 153 2.01 -5.43 -16.85
CA THR A 153 2.16 -5.55 -18.30
C THR A 153 3.63 -5.67 -18.70
N ILE A 154 4.49 -4.84 -18.13
CA ILE A 154 5.94 -4.85 -18.39
C ILE A 154 6.53 -6.19 -17.94
N ALA A 155 6.17 -6.68 -16.75
CA ALA A 155 6.61 -7.97 -16.24
C ALA A 155 6.15 -9.15 -17.12
N ALA A 156 4.88 -9.16 -17.53
CA ALA A 156 4.34 -10.17 -18.43
C ALA A 156 5.09 -10.17 -19.78
N ARG A 157 5.30 -8.98 -20.37
CA ARG A 157 6.00 -8.84 -21.65
C ARG A 157 7.49 -9.16 -21.58
N GLU A 158 8.14 -9.00 -20.43
CA GLU A 158 9.51 -9.47 -20.22
C GLU A 158 9.60 -11.00 -20.29
N GLN A 159 8.57 -11.71 -19.81
CA GLN A 159 8.53 -13.17 -19.83
C GLN A 159 8.06 -13.72 -21.19
N GLU A 160 6.97 -13.15 -21.72
CA GLU A 160 6.29 -13.66 -22.91
C GLU A 160 6.97 -13.24 -24.22
N ARG A 161 7.71 -12.13 -24.22
CA ARG A 161 8.40 -11.57 -25.39
C ARG A 161 7.51 -11.50 -26.64
N PRO A 162 6.33 -10.84 -26.59
CA PRO A 162 5.46 -10.76 -27.75
C PRO A 162 6.14 -10.04 -28.92
N GLU A 163 6.02 -10.61 -30.11
CA GLU A 163 6.61 -10.07 -31.33
C GLU A 163 6.06 -8.66 -31.64
N GLY A 164 6.95 -7.76 -32.05
CA GLY A 164 6.60 -6.38 -32.41
C GLY A 164 6.28 -5.45 -31.23
N ALA A 165 6.27 -5.93 -29.98
CA ALA A 165 6.04 -5.07 -28.83
C ALA A 165 7.27 -4.21 -28.51
N TYR A 166 7.05 -2.94 -28.20
CA TYR A 166 8.12 -1.99 -27.84
C TYR A 166 8.95 -2.44 -26.64
N THR A 167 8.30 -3.00 -25.61
CA THR A 167 8.99 -3.56 -24.43
C THR A 167 9.88 -4.74 -24.79
N THR A 168 9.46 -5.60 -25.73
CA THR A 168 10.29 -6.71 -26.23
C THR A 168 11.57 -6.17 -26.83
N TYR A 169 11.46 -5.16 -27.71
CA TYR A 169 12.62 -4.47 -28.28
C TYR A 169 13.54 -3.87 -27.21
N LEU A 170 12.99 -3.15 -26.21
CA LEU A 170 13.79 -2.58 -25.13
C LEU A 170 14.58 -3.65 -24.37
N PHE A 171 13.90 -4.73 -23.97
CA PHE A 171 14.53 -5.80 -23.21
C PHE A 171 15.52 -6.63 -24.04
N GLU A 172 15.34 -6.77 -25.35
CA GLU A 172 16.30 -7.44 -26.24
C GLU A 172 17.57 -6.61 -26.44
N GLN A 173 17.45 -5.29 -26.54
CA GLN A 173 18.60 -4.39 -26.65
C GLN A 173 19.37 -4.24 -25.33
N GLY A 174 18.75 -4.59 -24.20
CA GLY A 174 19.39 -4.58 -22.90
C GLY A 174 19.48 -3.20 -22.24
N ILE A 175 20.20 -3.16 -21.13
CA ILE A 175 20.14 -2.04 -20.16
C ILE A 175 20.55 -0.70 -20.77
N ASP A 176 21.56 -0.68 -21.65
CA ASP A 176 22.07 0.54 -22.26
C ASP A 176 21.00 1.25 -23.11
N LYS A 177 20.11 0.48 -23.76
CA LYS A 177 19.02 1.05 -24.54
C LYS A 177 17.96 1.71 -23.65
N VAL A 178 17.63 1.09 -22.53
CA VAL A 178 16.69 1.63 -21.54
C VAL A 178 17.26 2.90 -20.92
N LEU A 179 18.54 2.89 -20.52
CA LEU A 179 19.21 4.07 -19.96
C LEU A 179 19.27 5.23 -20.96
N LYS A 180 19.54 4.94 -22.24
CA LYS A 180 19.50 5.95 -23.30
C LYS A 180 18.11 6.61 -23.39
N LYS A 181 17.03 5.82 -23.39
CA LYS A 181 15.67 6.36 -23.40
C LYS A 181 15.40 7.25 -22.19
N ILE A 182 15.76 6.81 -20.98
CA ILE A 182 15.60 7.65 -19.77
C ILE A 182 16.32 9.00 -19.92
N GLY A 183 17.52 9.02 -20.49
CA GLY A 183 18.25 10.26 -20.76
C GLY A 183 17.57 11.18 -21.77
N GLU A 184 16.99 10.61 -22.84
CA GLU A 184 16.20 11.33 -23.84
C GLU A 184 14.95 11.97 -23.19
N GLU A 185 14.10 11.16 -22.56
CA GLU A 185 12.84 11.64 -21.96
C GLU A 185 13.10 12.69 -20.87
N ALA A 186 14.16 12.52 -20.06
CA ALA A 186 14.51 13.50 -19.04
C ALA A 186 14.92 14.85 -19.64
N ALA A 187 15.62 14.85 -20.78
CA ALA A 187 15.96 16.08 -21.49
C ALA A 187 14.72 16.72 -22.11
N GLU A 188 13.81 15.91 -22.65
CA GLU A 188 12.55 16.37 -23.26
C GLU A 188 11.63 17.00 -22.20
N VAL A 189 11.51 16.42 -21.00
CA VAL A 189 10.82 17.03 -19.85
C VAL A 189 11.37 18.42 -19.53
N ILE A 190 12.70 18.58 -19.50
CA ILE A 190 13.34 19.87 -19.20
C ILE A 190 12.99 20.89 -20.28
N ILE A 191 13.06 20.50 -21.55
CA ILE A 191 12.78 21.36 -22.69
C ILE A 191 11.31 21.78 -22.70
N ALA A 192 10.39 20.84 -22.55
CA ALA A 192 8.95 21.08 -22.51
C ALA A 192 8.56 22.03 -21.36
N ALA A 193 9.13 21.80 -20.17
CA ALA A 193 8.93 22.68 -19.01
C ALA A 193 9.45 24.09 -19.28
N LYS A 194 10.67 24.22 -19.82
CA LYS A 194 11.27 25.52 -20.17
C LYS A 194 10.46 26.26 -21.25
N ASN A 195 9.78 25.54 -22.12
CA ASN A 195 8.93 26.12 -23.18
C ASN A 195 7.51 26.43 -22.71
N ASN A 196 7.13 26.09 -21.47
CA ASN A 196 5.76 26.18 -20.95
C ASN A 196 4.72 25.41 -21.80
N ASP A 197 5.13 24.32 -22.45
CA ASP A 197 4.21 23.44 -23.18
C ASP A 197 3.66 22.37 -22.23
N ALA A 198 2.47 22.62 -21.68
CA ALA A 198 1.84 21.69 -20.75
C ALA A 198 1.44 20.35 -21.38
N SER A 199 1.20 20.32 -22.70
CA SER A 199 0.79 19.10 -23.39
C SER A 199 2.00 18.19 -23.63
N GLU A 200 3.09 18.77 -24.15
CA GLU A 200 4.36 18.08 -24.33
C GLU A 200 4.90 17.62 -22.97
N LEU A 201 4.95 18.51 -21.98
CA LEU A 201 5.46 18.19 -20.64
C LEU A 201 4.73 16.99 -20.01
N LYS A 202 3.40 16.91 -20.18
CA LYS A 202 2.61 15.77 -19.71
C LYS A 202 3.00 14.47 -20.43
N GLY A 203 3.26 14.52 -21.73
CA GLY A 203 3.74 13.38 -22.53
C GLY A 203 5.10 12.91 -22.07
N GLU A 204 6.08 13.81 -22.02
CA GLU A 204 7.47 13.49 -21.65
C GLU A 204 7.60 12.97 -20.21
N ILE A 205 6.81 13.51 -19.28
CA ILE A 205 6.75 12.97 -17.91
C ILE A 205 6.18 11.54 -17.93
N GLY A 206 5.17 11.28 -18.76
CA GLY A 206 4.59 9.95 -18.92
C GLY A 206 5.61 8.95 -19.46
N ASP A 207 6.35 9.33 -20.50
CA ASP A 207 7.38 8.48 -21.11
C ASP A 207 8.56 8.26 -20.17
N LEU A 208 8.99 9.28 -19.43
CA LEU A 208 10.01 9.13 -18.39
C LEU A 208 9.57 8.13 -17.30
N LEU A 209 8.33 8.24 -16.81
CA LEU A 209 7.78 7.29 -15.82
C LEU A 209 7.73 5.87 -16.39
N PHE A 210 7.28 5.70 -17.64
CA PHE A 210 7.24 4.39 -18.29
C PHE A 210 8.63 3.75 -18.38
N HIS A 211 9.64 4.48 -18.85
CA HIS A 211 11.00 3.93 -18.99
C HIS A 211 11.66 3.66 -17.63
N LEU A 212 11.32 4.42 -16.59
CA LEU A 212 11.72 4.10 -15.21
C LEU A 212 11.13 2.77 -14.73
N LEU A 213 9.86 2.47 -15.05
CA LEU A 213 9.25 1.18 -14.72
C LEU A 213 9.91 0.01 -15.48
N VAL A 214 10.28 0.21 -16.75
CA VAL A 214 11.04 -0.79 -17.52
C VAL A 214 12.41 -1.03 -16.90
N LEU A 215 13.13 0.02 -16.50
CA LEU A 215 14.41 -0.09 -15.80
C LEU A 215 14.25 -0.85 -14.48
N MET A 216 13.28 -0.46 -13.66
CA MET A 216 12.96 -1.12 -12.39
C MET A 216 12.74 -2.62 -12.58
N LYS A 217 11.96 -3.00 -13.60
CA LYS A 217 11.71 -4.41 -13.90
C LYS A 217 13.01 -5.14 -14.29
N GLN A 218 13.79 -4.56 -15.19
CA GLN A 218 15.04 -5.15 -15.68
C GLN A 218 16.13 -5.28 -14.61
N THR A 219 16.13 -4.39 -13.61
CA THR A 219 17.09 -4.45 -12.48
C THR A 219 16.52 -5.13 -11.25
N GLU A 220 15.34 -5.76 -11.35
CA GLU A 220 14.65 -6.42 -10.24
C GLU A 220 14.43 -5.51 -9.02
N LEU A 221 14.20 -4.21 -9.25
CA LEU A 221 13.91 -3.21 -8.21
C LEU A 221 12.40 -2.92 -8.17
N PRO A 222 11.67 -3.38 -7.14
CA PRO A 222 10.22 -3.15 -7.05
C PRO A 222 9.87 -1.67 -6.90
N LEU A 223 8.78 -1.20 -7.53
CA LEU A 223 8.27 0.17 -7.36
C LEU A 223 8.00 0.49 -5.88
N ASP A 224 7.49 -0.47 -5.11
CA ASP A 224 7.24 -0.33 -3.67
C ASP A 224 8.50 0.03 -2.87
N GLU A 225 9.69 -0.43 -3.27
CA GLU A 225 10.94 -0.04 -2.62
C GLU A 225 11.28 1.43 -2.90
N VAL A 226 11.04 1.90 -4.13
CA VAL A 226 11.23 3.30 -4.52
C VAL A 226 10.24 4.22 -3.77
N LEU A 227 8.97 3.82 -3.68
CA LEU A 227 7.95 4.53 -2.91
C LEU A 227 8.26 4.53 -1.41
N GLY A 228 8.81 3.44 -0.89
CA GLY A 228 9.33 3.35 0.47
C GLY A 228 10.46 4.34 0.74
N GLU A 229 11.41 4.48 -0.19
CA GLU A 229 12.48 5.48 -0.10
C GLU A 229 11.94 6.92 -0.13
N LEU A 230 10.97 7.22 -0.99
CA LEU A 230 10.30 8.53 -1.01
C LEU A 230 9.62 8.83 0.33
N SER A 231 8.90 7.85 0.88
CA SER A 231 8.23 7.96 2.17
C SER A 231 9.22 8.21 3.31
N ARG A 232 10.33 7.46 3.33
CA ARG A 232 11.41 7.63 4.30
C ARG A 232 12.03 9.03 4.24
N ARG A 233 12.27 9.56 3.03
CA ARG A 233 12.82 10.91 2.83
C ARG A 233 11.86 12.01 3.29
N HIS A 234 10.57 11.84 3.03
CA HIS A 234 9.56 12.80 3.45
C HIS A 234 9.45 12.91 4.99
N GLN A 235 9.63 11.79 5.68
CA GLN A 235 9.58 11.72 7.15
C GLN A 235 10.89 12.13 7.84
N ALA A 236 12.00 12.19 7.11
CA ALA A 236 13.28 12.60 7.68
C ALA A 236 13.29 14.11 8.00
N PRO A 237 13.91 14.55 9.11
CA PRO A 237 14.12 15.97 9.38
C PRO A 237 14.81 16.63 8.19
N ARG A 238 14.34 17.81 7.76
CA ARG A 238 15.01 18.58 6.70
C ARG A 238 16.45 18.83 7.12
N ARG A 239 17.39 18.13 6.47
CA ARG A 239 18.83 18.31 6.67
C ARG A 239 19.38 19.55 5.96
N ASP A 240 18.60 20.15 5.08
CA ASP A 240 19.08 21.17 4.17
C ASP A 240 18.52 22.54 4.57
N GLN A 241 19.40 23.48 4.91
CA GLN A 241 19.08 24.90 4.89
C GLN A 241 19.27 25.41 3.46
N TYR A 242 18.36 26.26 2.98
CA TYR A 242 18.44 26.86 1.65
C TYR A 242 18.50 28.38 1.80
N SER A 243 19.46 29.01 1.11
CA SER A 243 19.50 30.46 0.91
C SER A 243 18.94 30.81 -0.48
N GLU A 244 18.88 32.11 -0.83
CA GLU A 244 18.55 32.55 -2.19
C GLU A 244 19.49 31.97 -3.27
N GLN A 245 20.64 31.43 -2.89
CA GLN A 245 21.65 30.86 -3.79
C GLN A 245 21.63 29.32 -3.81
N GLY A 246 20.66 28.68 -3.17
CA GLY A 246 20.48 27.23 -3.16
C GLY A 246 20.86 26.57 -1.83
N LYS A 247 21.18 25.26 -1.89
CA LYS A 247 21.45 24.43 -0.71
C LYS A 247 22.71 24.93 0.00
N ILE A 248 22.56 25.32 1.27
CA ILE A 248 23.67 25.61 2.17
C ILE A 248 24.32 24.27 2.49
N LYS A 249 25.55 24.08 2.00
CA LYS A 249 26.39 22.94 2.38
C LYS A 249 27.10 23.31 3.68
N ASP A 250 27.05 22.41 4.66
CA ASP A 250 27.92 22.44 5.85
C ASP A 250 29.40 22.36 5.45
#